data_AF-A0A7S2TXH3-F1
#
_entry.id   AF-A0A7S2TXH3-F1
#
_cell.length_a   1.000
_cell.length_b   1.000
_cell.length_c   1.000
_cell.angle_alpha   90.00
_cell.angle_beta   90.00
_cell.angle_gamma   90.00
#
_symmetry.space_group_name_H-M   'P 1'
#
loop_
_entity.id
_entity.type
_entity.pdbx_description
1 polymer ?
#
loop_
_entity_poly.entity_id
_entity_poly.type
_entity_poly.pdbx_seq_one_letter_code
_entity_poly.pdbx_strand_id
1 'polypeptide(L)'
;GEDYNDEKIWRLLETYMKRKALVSCAVGNNGEQKRSDGIVAGHAYSILHAEKVGKFRMLQLRNPWGSFEWKGAWSDGDARWKNHKDVAKRLKYEDRDDGCFWMEFNDWDKIFDSIDICDRSANHDLALDVNEEEGNCGVLTGWWYGCCSFWCLCKGCWTLYCTNKTSDETADVSGCCGC
;
A
#
# COMPACT_ATOMS: atom_id res chain seq x y z
N GLY A 1 -9.15 20.78 18.39
CA GLY A 1 -8.80 20.18 17.10
C GLY A 1 -7.49 19.50 17.32
N GLU A 2 -7.46 18.18 17.24
CA GLU A 2 -6.22 17.43 17.45
C GLU A 2 -5.25 17.80 16.34
N ASP A 3 -4.07 18.29 16.71
CA ASP A 3 -2.97 18.54 15.77
C ASP A 3 -2.67 17.22 15.06
N TYR A 4 -3.05 17.14 13.79
CA TYR A 4 -2.65 16.07 12.89
C TYR A 4 -1.13 16.18 12.78
N ASN A 5 -0.41 15.29 13.47
CA ASN A 5 1.03 15.37 13.55
C ASN A 5 1.62 14.66 12.33
N ASP A 6 2.06 15.41 11.31
CA ASP A 6 2.74 14.93 10.09
C ASP A 6 3.75 13.81 10.38
N GLU A 7 4.48 13.93 11.50
CA GLU A 7 5.48 12.97 11.93
C GLU A 7 4.86 11.63 12.35
N LYS A 8 3.68 11.66 12.97
CA LYS A 8 2.93 10.44 13.35
C LYS A 8 2.45 9.70 12.10
N ILE A 9 1.92 10.41 11.11
CA ILE A 9 1.47 9.82 9.83
C ILE A 9 2.66 9.22 9.09
N TRP A 10 3.77 9.95 9.00
CA TRP A 10 4.98 9.47 8.36
C TRP A 10 5.48 8.17 9.01
N ARG A 11 5.55 8.12 10.36
CA ARG A 11 5.95 6.91 11.10
C ARG A 11 4.98 5.76 10.89
N LEU A 12 3.69 6.06 10.80
CA LEU A 12 2.66 5.09 10.55
C LEU A 12 2.84 4.46 9.16
N LEU A 13 3.02 5.28 8.12
CA LEU A 13 3.37 4.83 6.78
C LEU A 13 4.65 3.99 6.79
N GLU A 14 5.75 4.47 7.37
CA GLU A 14 7.00 3.71 7.44
C GLU A 14 6.82 2.34 8.13
N THR A 15 6.01 2.27 9.18
CA THR A 15 5.75 1.03 9.92
C THR A 15 4.97 0.03 9.07
N TYR A 16 3.86 0.45 8.46
CA TYR A 16 3.01 -0.44 7.69
C TYR A 16 3.62 -0.82 6.34
N MET A 17 4.38 0.07 5.71
CA MET A 17 5.16 -0.26 4.52
C MET A 17 6.24 -1.31 4.83
N LYS A 18 6.93 -1.21 5.97
CA LYS A 18 7.89 -2.25 6.43
C LYS A 18 7.21 -3.59 6.71
N ARG A 19 5.98 -3.58 7.20
CA ARG A 19 5.15 -4.78 7.42
C ARG A 19 4.59 -5.39 6.13
N LYS A 20 4.84 -4.78 4.96
CA LYS A 20 4.23 -5.18 3.68
C LYS A 20 2.70 -5.23 3.76
N ALA A 21 2.13 -4.29 4.52
CA ALA A 21 0.70 -4.02 4.53
C ALA A 21 0.29 -3.44 3.16
N LEU A 22 -0.99 -3.60 2.81
CA LEU A 22 -1.54 -2.88 1.67
C LEU A 22 -1.97 -1.50 2.15
N VAL A 23 -1.53 -0.47 1.44
CA VAL A 23 -1.84 0.92 1.77
C VAL A 23 -2.45 1.58 0.55
N SER A 24 -3.61 2.19 0.73
CA SER A 24 -4.26 3.02 -0.29
C SER A 24 -4.58 4.40 0.25
N CYS A 25 -4.77 5.34 -0.67
CA CYS A 25 -5.17 6.70 -0.35
C CYS A 25 -6.13 7.23 -1.42
N ALA A 26 -6.94 8.22 -1.08
CA ALA A 26 -7.83 8.86 -2.03
C ALA A 26 -7.96 10.36 -1.73
N VAL A 27 -8.56 11.04 -2.69
CA VAL A 27 -9.05 12.42 -2.53
C VAL A 27 -10.57 12.35 -2.63
N GLY A 28 -11.28 12.77 -1.60
CA GLY A 28 -12.74 12.75 -1.56
C GLY A 28 -13.38 13.61 -2.65
N ASN A 29 -14.36 13.06 -3.36
CA ASN A 29 -15.21 13.81 -4.28
C ASN A 29 -16.51 13.06 -4.59
N ASN A 30 -17.56 13.78 -4.98
CA ASN A 30 -18.80 13.18 -5.48
C ASN A 30 -18.63 12.75 -6.95
N GLY A 31 -17.89 11.66 -7.15
CA GLY A 31 -17.57 11.10 -8.46
C GLY A 31 -16.16 11.42 -8.94
N GLU A 32 -15.74 10.74 -10.00
CA GLU A 32 -14.39 10.84 -10.52
C GLU A 32 -14.16 12.15 -11.28
N GLN A 33 -13.16 12.93 -10.84
CA GLN A 33 -12.82 14.21 -11.46
C GLN A 33 -11.32 14.34 -11.64
N LYS A 34 -10.88 14.56 -12.88
CA LYS A 34 -9.48 14.84 -13.22
C LYS A 34 -9.13 16.27 -12.84
N ARG A 35 -8.12 16.45 -12.00
CA ARG A 35 -7.59 17.75 -11.58
C ARG A 35 -6.46 18.19 -12.51
N SER A 36 -6.12 19.48 -12.46
CA SER A 36 -5.03 20.07 -13.27
C SER A 36 -3.64 19.58 -12.87
N ASP A 37 -3.47 19.15 -11.62
CA ASP A 37 -2.23 18.60 -11.07
C ASP A 37 -2.00 17.12 -11.43
N GLY A 38 -2.93 16.52 -12.17
CA GLY A 38 -2.86 15.14 -12.65
C GLY A 38 -3.59 14.12 -11.77
N ILE A 39 -3.93 14.48 -10.53
CA ILE A 39 -4.65 13.58 -9.62
C ILE A 39 -6.14 13.50 -10.01
N VAL A 40 -6.73 12.34 -9.81
CA VAL A 40 -8.15 12.05 -10.03
C VAL A 40 -8.82 12.01 -8.66
N ALA A 41 -9.64 13.00 -8.35
CA ALA A 41 -10.44 13.00 -7.15
C ALA A 41 -11.63 12.02 -7.30
N GLY A 42 -12.12 11.47 -6.18
CA GLY A 42 -13.11 10.41 -6.17
C GLY A 42 -12.55 9.04 -6.59
N HIS A 43 -11.22 8.89 -6.59
CA HIS A 43 -10.51 7.68 -7.05
C HIS A 43 -9.43 7.26 -6.04
N ALA A 44 -9.22 5.95 -5.93
CA ALA A 44 -8.26 5.36 -5.01
C ALA A 44 -6.91 5.07 -5.68
N TYR A 45 -5.83 5.39 -4.97
CA TYR A 45 -4.44 5.16 -5.37
C TYR A 45 -3.78 4.19 -4.40
N SER A 46 -2.88 3.34 -4.89
CA SER A 46 -2.05 2.49 -4.02
C SER A 46 -0.76 3.19 -3.66
N ILE A 47 -0.37 3.19 -2.38
CA ILE A 47 0.96 3.61 -1.93
C ILE A 47 1.87 2.39 -2.02
N LEU A 48 2.84 2.42 -2.93
CA LEU A 48 3.76 1.32 -3.19
C LEU A 48 5.01 1.37 -2.33
N HIS A 49 5.56 2.57 -2.13
CA HIS A 49 6.77 2.79 -1.34
C HIS A 49 6.68 4.10 -0.54
N ALA A 50 7.28 4.08 0.65
CA ALA A 50 7.52 5.27 1.47
C ALA A 50 9.00 5.25 1.92
N GLU A 51 9.80 6.18 1.41
CA GLU A 51 11.24 6.23 1.67
C GLU A 51 11.70 7.64 2.03
N LYS A 52 12.56 7.74 3.05
CA LYS A 52 13.28 8.96 3.38
C LYS A 52 14.66 8.94 2.74
N VAL A 53 14.94 9.88 1.84
CA VAL A 53 16.24 10.02 1.18
C VAL A 53 16.83 11.40 1.48
N GLY A 54 17.84 11.42 2.36
CA GLY A 54 18.41 12.66 2.88
C GLY A 54 17.34 13.48 3.62
N LYS A 55 17.02 14.65 3.08
CA LYS A 55 15.97 15.54 3.62
C LYS A 55 14.58 15.30 3.04
N PHE A 56 14.46 14.50 1.98
CA PHE A 56 13.20 14.30 1.26
C PHE A 56 12.47 13.08 1.81
N ARG A 57 11.17 13.24 2.10
CA ARG A 57 10.25 12.14 2.44
C ARG A 57 9.43 11.86 1.18
N MET A 58 9.68 10.72 0.55
CA MET A 58 9.17 10.41 -0.79
C MET A 58 8.16 9.27 -0.71
N LEU A 59 7.06 9.42 -1.43
CA LEU A 59 6.03 8.40 -1.60
C LEU A 59 5.95 8.03 -3.07
N GLN A 60 5.88 6.73 -3.37
CA GLN A 60 5.51 6.24 -4.68
C GLN A 60 4.05 5.81 -4.65
N LEU A 61 3.23 6.41 -5.51
CA LEU A 61 1.83 6.07 -5.67
C LEU A 61 1.60 5.45 -7.03
N ARG A 62 0.54 4.65 -7.14
CA ARG A 62 0.08 4.08 -8.40
C ARG A 62 -1.40 4.34 -8.62
N ASN A 63 -1.71 4.90 -9.78
CA ASN A 63 -3.05 4.92 -10.34
C ASN A 63 -3.36 3.55 -10.96
N PRO A 64 -4.39 2.82 -10.51
CA PRO A 64 -4.75 1.52 -11.08
C PRO A 64 -5.18 1.59 -12.55
N TRP A 65 -5.56 2.76 -13.08
CA TRP A 65 -5.83 2.95 -14.51
C TRP A 65 -4.57 2.95 -15.39
N GLY A 66 -3.38 2.97 -14.81
CA GLY A 66 -2.13 2.99 -15.56
C GLY A 66 -1.90 4.28 -16.35
N SER A 67 -2.56 5.37 -15.94
CA SER A 67 -2.47 6.70 -16.56
C SER A 67 -2.92 7.75 -15.53
N PHE A 68 -2.84 9.04 -15.87
CA PHE A 68 -3.16 10.17 -14.98
C PHE A 68 -2.25 10.21 -13.75
N GLU A 69 -1.00 10.56 -14.04
CA GLU A 69 0.07 10.71 -13.07
C GLU A 69 0.17 12.13 -12.54
N TRP A 70 0.82 12.25 -11.39
CA TRP A 70 1.18 13.52 -10.77
C TRP A 70 2.00 14.41 -11.71
N LYS A 71 1.68 15.71 -11.75
CA LYS A 71 2.36 16.71 -12.61
C LYS A 71 3.13 17.77 -11.81
N GLY A 72 3.28 17.60 -10.51
CA GLY A 72 3.99 18.55 -9.64
C GLY A 72 5.45 18.18 -9.41
N ALA A 73 5.99 18.55 -8.24
CA ALA A 73 7.37 18.26 -7.90
C ALA A 73 7.62 16.75 -7.86
N TRP A 74 8.75 16.32 -8.43
CA TRP A 74 9.11 14.89 -8.57
C TRP A 74 8.19 14.05 -9.45
N SER A 75 7.33 14.69 -10.25
CA SER A 75 6.63 14.01 -11.35
C SER A 75 7.60 13.43 -12.38
N ASP A 76 7.07 12.59 -13.24
CA ASP A 76 7.79 12.02 -14.37
C ASP A 76 8.26 13.13 -15.31
N GLY A 77 9.55 13.08 -15.66
CA GLY A 77 10.25 14.10 -16.44
C GLY A 77 10.68 15.36 -15.66
N ASP A 78 10.39 15.48 -14.36
CA ASP A 78 10.75 16.67 -13.56
C ASP A 78 12.27 16.88 -13.47
N ALA A 79 12.71 18.14 -13.55
CA ALA A 79 14.13 18.47 -13.52
C ALA A 79 14.83 18.13 -12.19
N ARG A 80 14.08 17.97 -11.08
CA ARG A 80 14.64 17.60 -9.77
C ARG A 80 15.35 16.26 -9.80
N TRP A 81 14.87 15.30 -10.60
CA TRP A 81 15.54 14.00 -10.79
C TRP A 81 16.96 14.15 -11.32
N LYS A 82 17.19 15.14 -12.20
CA LYS A 82 18.51 15.44 -12.76
C LYS A 82 19.41 16.19 -11.76
N ASN A 83 18.81 17.04 -10.92
CA ASN A 83 19.52 17.80 -9.89
C ASN A 83 19.88 16.95 -8.65
N HIS A 84 19.11 15.91 -8.38
CA HIS A 84 19.24 15.01 -7.23
C HIS A 84 19.42 13.56 -7.68
N LYS A 85 20.51 13.28 -8.40
CA LYS A 85 20.79 11.94 -8.98
C LYS A 85 20.94 10.85 -7.93
N ASP A 86 21.41 11.21 -6.73
CA ASP A 86 21.50 10.34 -5.57
C ASP A 86 20.11 9.87 -5.12
N VAL A 87 19.13 10.78 -5.09
CA VAL A 87 17.72 10.47 -4.79
C VAL A 87 17.12 9.60 -5.88
N ALA A 88 17.29 9.99 -7.15
CA ALA A 88 16.80 9.20 -8.29
C ALA A 88 17.33 7.76 -8.28
N LYS A 89 18.62 7.59 -7.99
CA LYS A 89 19.27 6.27 -7.92
C LYS A 89 18.76 5.46 -6.72
N ARG A 90 18.55 6.09 -5.56
CA ARG A 90 18.05 5.40 -4.36
C ARG A 90 16.63 4.88 -4.57
N LEU A 91 15.77 5.73 -5.14
CA LEU A 91 14.36 5.41 -5.38
C LEU A 91 14.13 4.57 -6.64
N LYS A 92 15.20 4.27 -7.40
CA LYS A 92 15.12 3.58 -8.70
C LYS A 92 14.09 4.24 -9.62
N TYR A 93 14.14 5.57 -9.70
CA TYR A 93 13.25 6.34 -10.54
C TYR A 93 13.41 5.92 -12.01
N GLU A 94 12.26 5.68 -12.66
CA GLU A 94 12.12 5.38 -14.07
C GLU A 94 11.04 6.31 -14.62
N ASP A 95 11.30 6.92 -15.77
CA ASP A 95 10.38 7.84 -16.44
C ASP A 95 9.47 6.99 -17.35
N ARG A 96 8.25 6.71 -16.90
CA ARG A 96 7.30 5.83 -17.59
C ARG A 96 5.86 6.24 -17.29
N ASP A 97 5.07 6.42 -18.34
CA ASP A 97 3.62 6.59 -18.25
C ASP A 97 2.95 5.22 -18.00
N ASP A 98 3.02 4.73 -16.76
CA ASP A 98 2.46 3.45 -16.31
C ASP A 98 1.49 3.60 -15.12
N GLY A 99 1.16 4.84 -14.78
CA GLY A 99 0.36 5.23 -13.63
C GLY A 99 1.14 5.30 -12.31
N CYS A 100 2.41 4.91 -12.27
CA CYS A 100 3.25 5.00 -11.08
C CYS A 100 4.04 6.31 -11.08
N PHE A 101 3.93 7.07 -10.00
CA PHE A 101 4.64 8.34 -9.88
C PHE A 101 5.17 8.53 -8.46
N TRP A 102 6.20 9.35 -8.34
CA TRP A 102 6.72 9.77 -7.05
C TRP A 102 6.23 11.17 -6.70
N MET A 103 6.04 11.42 -5.41
CA MET A 103 5.76 12.75 -4.88
C MET A 103 6.36 12.91 -3.49
N GLU A 104 6.54 14.15 -3.06
CA GLU A 104 6.97 14.44 -1.69
C GLU A 104 5.79 14.27 -0.72
N PHE A 105 6.06 13.72 0.48
CA PHE A 105 5.05 13.53 1.54
C PHE A 105 4.30 14.83 1.86
N ASN A 106 4.99 15.97 1.84
CA ASN A 106 4.40 17.27 2.13
C ASN A 106 3.38 17.73 1.06
N ASP A 107 3.52 17.25 -0.18
CA ASP A 107 2.52 17.49 -1.23
C ASP A 107 1.37 16.49 -1.11
N TRP A 108 1.68 15.24 -0.77
CA TRP A 108 0.68 14.20 -0.51
C TRP A 108 -0.29 14.61 0.61
N ASP A 109 0.24 15.06 1.75
CA ASP A 109 -0.53 15.46 2.93
C ASP A 109 -1.49 16.63 2.67
N LYS A 110 -1.15 17.51 1.71
CA LYS A 110 -2.01 18.63 1.31
C LYS A 110 -3.11 18.23 0.33
N ILE A 111 -2.94 17.13 -0.39
CA ILE A 111 -3.78 16.75 -1.54
C ILE A 111 -4.73 15.63 -1.16
N PHE A 112 -4.23 14.60 -0.48
CA PHE A 112 -4.95 13.40 -0.09
C PHE A 112 -5.59 13.60 1.27
N ASP A 113 -6.87 13.22 1.39
CA ASP A 113 -7.65 13.40 2.60
C ASP A 113 -8.02 12.07 3.28
N SER A 114 -7.75 10.93 2.62
CA SER A 114 -7.95 9.61 3.18
C SER A 114 -6.75 8.69 2.97
N ILE A 115 -6.51 7.85 3.98
CA ILE A 115 -5.56 6.75 3.94
C ILE A 115 -6.22 5.51 4.54
N ASP A 116 -6.14 4.40 3.82
CA ASP A 116 -6.67 3.10 4.23
C ASP A 116 -5.52 2.10 4.29
N ILE A 117 -5.42 1.38 5.40
CA ILE A 117 -4.33 0.43 5.66
C ILE A 117 -4.92 -0.92 6.00
N CYS A 118 -4.54 -1.92 5.22
CA CYS A 118 -4.83 -3.32 5.49
C CYS A 118 -3.55 -4.01 5.99
N ASP A 119 -3.42 -4.11 7.31
CA ASP A 119 -2.32 -4.86 7.93
C ASP A 119 -2.57 -6.36 7.80
N ARG A 120 -1.68 -7.03 7.06
CA ARG A 120 -1.71 -8.49 6.87
C ARG A 120 -1.08 -9.15 8.09
N SER A 121 -1.79 -9.10 9.21
CA SER A 121 -1.43 -9.77 10.47
C SER A 121 -1.84 -11.25 10.50
N ALA A 122 -2.37 -11.79 9.40
CA ALA A 122 -2.66 -13.21 9.26
C ALA A 122 -1.38 -13.98 8.87
N ASN A 123 -0.95 -14.90 9.74
CA ASN A 123 0.25 -15.75 9.55
C ASN A 123 0.20 -16.67 8.32
N HIS A 124 -0.91 -16.69 7.57
CA HIS A 124 -1.10 -17.50 6.38
C HIS A 124 -1.74 -16.64 5.30
N ASP A 125 -1.04 -16.46 4.18
CA ASP A 125 -1.68 -15.95 2.97
C ASP A 125 -2.82 -16.91 2.61
N LEU A 126 -4.02 -16.38 2.40
CA LEU A 126 -5.11 -17.09 1.73
C LEU A 126 -4.75 -17.17 0.24
N ALA A 127 -3.65 -17.84 -0.08
CA ALA A 127 -3.37 -18.28 -1.43
C ALA A 127 -4.25 -19.50 -1.67
N LEU A 128 -5.19 -19.40 -2.61
CA LEU A 128 -5.79 -20.58 -3.20
C LEU A 128 -4.69 -21.25 -4.00
N ASP A 129 -4.11 -22.30 -3.42
CA ASP A 129 -3.21 -23.20 -4.13
C ASP A 129 -4.07 -24.02 -5.11
N VAL A 130 -4.27 -23.45 -6.29
CA VAL A 130 -5.15 -24.01 -7.34
C VAL A 130 -4.56 -25.28 -7.97
N ASN A 131 -3.32 -25.67 -7.62
CA ASN A 131 -2.63 -26.86 -8.16
C ASN A 131 -2.84 -26.99 -9.68
N GLU A 132 -2.72 -25.87 -10.42
CA GLU A 132 -2.96 -25.84 -11.87
C GLU A 132 -2.01 -26.80 -12.63
N GLU A 133 -0.86 -27.09 -12.03
CA GLU A 133 0.12 -28.07 -12.54
C GLU A 133 -0.38 -29.52 -12.50
N GLU A 134 -1.38 -29.85 -11.68
CA GLU A 134 -1.96 -31.19 -11.56
C GLU A 134 -3.14 -31.43 -12.53
N GLY A 135 -3.48 -30.45 -13.36
CA GLY A 135 -4.58 -30.54 -14.33
C GLY A 135 -5.92 -30.92 -13.69
N ASN A 136 -6.65 -31.86 -14.29
CA ASN A 136 -7.99 -32.27 -13.82
C ASN A 136 -7.99 -32.93 -12.43
N CYS A 137 -6.83 -33.30 -11.88
CA CYS A 137 -6.69 -33.88 -10.54
C CYS A 137 -6.52 -32.84 -9.43
N GLY A 138 -6.08 -31.61 -9.74
CA GLY A 138 -5.87 -30.53 -8.76
C GLY A 138 -7.15 -30.15 -7.99
N VAL A 139 -8.31 -30.27 -8.65
CA VAL A 139 -9.62 -29.99 -8.05
C VAL A 139 -10.01 -31.05 -7.00
N LEU A 140 -9.63 -32.30 -7.22
CA LEU A 140 -9.92 -33.41 -6.32
C LEU A 140 -8.95 -33.42 -5.13
N THR A 141 -7.66 -33.17 -5.37
CA THR A 141 -6.65 -33.05 -4.31
C THR A 141 -6.96 -31.88 -3.39
N GLY A 142 -7.35 -30.72 -3.94
CA GLY A 142 -7.83 -29.57 -3.16
C GLY A 142 -9.06 -29.89 -2.30
N TRP A 143 -10.00 -30.70 -2.81
CA TRP A 143 -11.21 -31.09 -2.07
C TRP A 143 -10.91 -32.03 -0.90
N TRP A 144 -10.04 -33.03 -1.09
CA TRP A 144 -9.60 -33.93 -0.03
C TRP A 144 -8.78 -33.21 1.03
N TYR A 145 -7.81 -32.40 0.62
CA TYR A 145 -6.92 -31.69 1.55
C TYR A 145 -7.66 -30.61 2.34
N GLY A 146 -8.57 -29.89 1.68
CA GLY A 146 -9.44 -28.88 2.29
C GLY A 146 -10.41 -29.48 3.32
N CYS A 147 -11.16 -30.52 2.95
CA CYS A 147 -12.10 -31.18 3.88
C CYS A 147 -11.38 -31.83 5.06
N CYS A 148 -10.27 -32.55 4.84
CA CYS A 148 -9.51 -33.18 5.92
C CYS A 148 -8.83 -32.14 6.84
N SER A 149 -8.25 -31.08 6.29
CA SER A 149 -7.58 -30.06 7.11
C SER A 149 -8.56 -29.19 7.89
N PHE A 150 -9.72 -28.89 7.31
CA PHE A 150 -10.71 -28.03 7.93
C PHE A 150 -11.55 -28.77 8.98
N TRP A 151 -12.05 -29.98 8.68
CA TRP A 151 -12.94 -30.75 9.55
C TRP A 151 -12.22 -31.78 10.44
N CYS A 152 -11.22 -32.49 9.93
CA CYS A 152 -10.55 -33.56 10.70
C CYS A 152 -9.40 -33.06 11.56
N LEU A 153 -8.74 -31.96 11.18
CA LEU A 153 -7.63 -31.37 11.95
C LEU A 153 -8.04 -30.14 12.80
N CYS A 154 -9.35 -29.85 12.92
CA CYS A 154 -9.92 -28.74 13.69
C CYS A 154 -9.36 -27.34 13.38
N LYS A 155 -8.60 -27.17 12.28
CA LYS A 155 -8.04 -25.87 11.89
C LYS A 155 -9.16 -24.89 11.51
N GLY A 156 -10.26 -25.39 10.93
CA GLY A 156 -11.40 -24.55 10.57
C GLY A 156 -12.12 -23.93 11.77
N CYS A 157 -12.39 -24.73 12.81
CA CYS A 157 -12.98 -24.23 14.05
C CYS A 157 -12.04 -23.24 14.75
N TRP A 158 -10.73 -23.48 14.77
CA TRP A 158 -9.79 -22.52 15.36
C TRP A 158 -9.71 -21.22 14.56
N THR A 159 -9.65 -21.26 13.22
CA THR A 159 -9.68 -20.06 12.37
C THR A 159 -10.98 -19.26 12.51
N LEU A 160 -12.13 -19.92 12.68
CA LEU A 160 -13.43 -19.25 12.85
C LEU A 160 -13.66 -18.69 14.26
N TYR A 161 -13.20 -19.37 15.31
CA TYR A 161 -13.42 -18.94 16.70
C TYR A 161 -12.26 -18.11 17.28
N CYS A 162 -11.07 -18.19 16.69
CA CYS A 162 -9.89 -17.40 17.03
C CYS A 162 -9.48 -16.48 15.87
N THR A 163 -10.46 -15.83 15.22
CA THR A 163 -10.19 -14.77 14.25
C THR A 163 -9.43 -13.63 14.92
N ASN A 164 -8.49 -13.01 14.21
CA ASN A 164 -7.92 -11.73 14.63
C ASN A 164 -9.07 -10.76 14.93
N LYS A 165 -9.10 -10.20 16.14
CA LYS A 165 -10.03 -9.13 16.48
C LYS A 165 -9.62 -7.91 15.67
N THR A 166 -10.51 -7.41 14.83
CA THR A 166 -10.38 -6.09 14.20
C THR A 166 -10.47 -5.04 15.30
N SER A 167 -9.44 -4.20 15.45
CA SER A 167 -9.49 -3.01 16.30
C SER A 167 -9.72 -1.78 15.45
N ASP A 168 -10.57 -0.87 15.94
CA ASP A 168 -10.72 0.48 15.36
C ASP A 168 -9.53 1.39 15.73
N GLU A 169 -8.64 0.91 16.60
CA GLU A 169 -7.44 1.61 17.02
C GLU A 169 -6.25 1.23 16.13
N THR A 170 -5.61 2.24 15.54
CA THR A 170 -4.32 2.10 14.85
C THR A 170 -3.25 1.68 15.86
N ALA A 171 -2.39 0.74 15.50
CA ALA A 171 -1.33 0.24 16.38
C ALA A 171 -0.43 1.38 16.88
N ASP A 172 -0.10 1.37 18.17
CA ASP A 172 0.77 2.38 18.76
C ASP A 172 2.19 2.25 18.16
N VAL A 173 2.62 3.30 17.47
CA VAL A 173 3.94 3.43 16.82
C VAL A 173 5.06 3.72 17.82
N SER A 174 4.76 3.82 19.12
CA SER A 174 5.73 4.12 20.18
C SER A 174 6.81 3.04 20.39
N GLY A 175 6.66 1.83 19.83
CA GLY A 175 7.53 0.68 20.11
C GLY A 175 8.65 0.37 19.11
N CYS A 176 8.68 0.94 17.91
CA CYS A 176 9.72 0.62 16.92
C CYS A 176 10.93 1.57 17.02
N CYS A 177 11.64 1.49 18.14
CA CYS A 177 12.99 2.05 18.27
C CYS A 177 13.99 1.14 17.52
N GLY A 178 14.97 1.76 16.87
CA GLY A 178 15.73 1.19 15.77
C GLY A 178 16.75 0.10 16.10
N CYS A 179 17.16 -0.57 15.02
CA CYS A 179 18.45 -1.23 14.81
C CYS A 179 18.81 -1.04 13.33
#